data_AF-A0ABD8ABU8-F1
#
_entry.id   AF-A0ABD8ABU8-F1
#
_cell.length_a   1.000
_cell.length_b   1.000
_cell.length_c   1.000
_cell.angle_alpha   90.00
_cell.angle_beta   90.00
_cell.angle_gamma   90.00
#
_symmetry.space_group_name_H-M   'P 1'
#
loop_
_entity.id
_entity.type
_entity.pdbx_description
1 polymer ?
#
loop_
_entity_poly.entity_id
_entity_poly.type
_entity_poly.pdbx_seq_one_letter_code
_entity_poly.pdbx_strand_id
1 'polypeptide(L)' 'MADIEELVRELSPEHRKEALDFIAYLLQKQKRKQGEPLRQTWAGALSRHRDTYTALELQKKSLSWRTG' A
#
# COMPACT_ATOMS: atom_id res chain seq x y z
N MET A 1 -1.12 -26.73 24.83
CA MET A 1 -1.70 -26.12 23.60
C MET A 1 -1.28 -27.04 22.47
N ALA A 2 -2.21 -27.55 21.68
CA ALA A 2 -1.90 -28.40 20.53
C ALA A 2 -1.20 -27.58 19.44
N ASP A 3 -0.32 -28.22 18.67
CA ASP A 3 0.36 -27.59 17.55
C ASP A 3 -0.64 -27.33 16.41
N ILE A 4 -0.42 -26.26 15.62
CA ILE A 4 -1.30 -25.92 14.49
C ILE A 4 -1.35 -27.06 13.46
N GLU A 5 -0.26 -27.81 13.32
CA GLU A 5 -0.19 -28.99 12.45
C GLU A 5 -1.11 -30.12 12.91
N GLU A 6 -1.27 -30.32 14.23
CA GLU A 6 -2.16 -31.33 14.81
C GLU A 6 -3.63 -30.92 14.63
N LEU A 7 -3.96 -29.66 14.93
CA LEU A 7 -5.32 -29.13 14.76
C LEU A 7 -5.79 -29.21 13.30
N VAL A 8 -4.89 -28.95 12.34
CA VAL A 8 -5.21 -29.06 10.90
C VAL A 8 -5.43 -30.52 10.47
N ARG A 9 -4.87 -31.51 11.19
CA ARG A 9 -5.14 -32.94 10.93
C ARG A 9 -6.51 -33.40 11.44
N GLU A 10 -7.04 -32.77 12.48
CA GLU A 10 -8.36 -33.09 13.04
C GLU A 10 -9.53 -32.47 12.27
N LEU A 11 -9.26 -31.49 11.39
CA LEU A 11 -10.29 -30.84 10.57
C LEU A 11 -10.89 -31.80 9.53
N SER A 12 -12.20 -31.68 9.31
CA SER A 12 -12.85 -32.31 8.18
C SER A 12 -12.31 -31.74 6.85
N PRO A 13 -12.46 -32.46 5.72
CA PRO A 13 -11.89 -32.05 4.44
C PRO A 13 -12.29 -30.64 3.99
N GLU A 14 -13.54 -30.24 4.27
CA GLU A 14 -14.06 -28.90 3.94
C GLU A 14 -13.38 -27.81 4.76
N HIS A 15 -13.29 -27.98 6.08
CA HIS A 15 -12.64 -27.01 6.96
C HIS A 15 -11.13 -26.94 6.73
N ARG A 16 -10.51 -28.03 6.27
CA ARG A 16 -9.10 -28.05 5.89
C ARG A 16 -8.79 -27.13 4.72
N LYS A 17 -9.73 -27.04 3.76
CA LYS A 17 -9.64 -26.12 2.62
C LYS A 17 -9.75 -24.67 3.07
N GLU A 18 -10.69 -24.37 3.96
CA GLU A 18 -10.85 -23.03 4.54
C GLU A 18 -9.61 -22.60 5.35
N ALA A 19 -9.02 -23.52 6.13
CA ALA A 19 -7.78 -23.28 6.84
C ALA A 19 -6.61 -22.98 5.89
N LEU A 20 -6.50 -23.73 4.78
CA LEU A 20 -5.47 -23.48 3.76
C LEU A 20 -5.64 -22.10 3.11
N ASP A 21 -6.87 -21.72 2.76
CA ASP A 21 -7.16 -20.41 2.17
C ASP A 21 -6.81 -19.28 3.15
N PHE A 22 -7.14 -19.46 4.44
CA PHE A 22 -6.81 -18.47 5.47
C PHE A 22 -5.30 -18.36 5.72
N ILE A 23 -4.57 -19.48 5.75
CA ILE A 23 -3.10 -19.47 5.86
C ILE A 23 -2.47 -18.78 4.65
N ALA A 24 -2.96 -19.06 3.43
CA ALA A 24 -2.49 -18.41 2.21
C ALA A 24 -2.74 -16.88 2.25
N TYR A 25 -3.91 -16.47 2.74
CA TYR A 25 -4.22 -15.05 2.97
C TYR A 25 -3.26 -14.41 3.97
N LEU A 26 -2.98 -15.07 5.11
CA LEU A 26 -2.06 -14.56 6.11
C LEU A 26 -0.63 -14.42 5.56
N LEU A 27 -0.14 -15.39 4.77
CA LEU A 27 1.16 -15.31 4.10
C LEU A 27 1.21 -14.16 3.11
N GLN A 28 0.14 -13.94 2.34
CA GLN A 28 0.04 -12.79 1.43
C GLN A 28 0.02 -11.46 2.20
N LYS A 29 -0.72 -11.39 3.30
CA LYS A 29 -0.79 -10.22 4.18
C LYS A 29 0.55 -9.93 4.86
N GLN A 30 1.31 -10.97 5.23
CA GLN A 30 2.65 -10.85 5.76
C GLN A 30 3.63 -10.31 4.71
N LYS A 31 3.56 -10.79 3.46
CA LYS A 31 4.33 -10.24 2.34
C LYS A 31 3.97 -8.78 2.04
N ARG A 32 2.71 -8.39 2.28
CA ARG A 32 2.23 -7.01 2.19
C ARG A 32 2.66 -6.12 3.37
N LYS A 33 3.50 -6.60 4.30
CA LYS A 33 3.98 -5.77 5.41
C LYS A 33 4.71 -4.52 4.90
N GLN A 34 4.02 -3.41 5.13
CA GLN A 34 4.49 -2.03 5.16
C GLN A 34 5.15 -1.59 3.85
N GLY A 35 4.32 -1.30 2.84
CA GLY A 35 4.73 -0.28 1.88
C GLY A 35 5.24 0.93 2.69
N GLU A 36 6.42 1.43 2.35
CA GLU A 36 7.02 2.53 3.10
C GLU A 36 5.96 3.63 3.31
N PRO A 37 5.88 4.22 4.51
CA PRO A 37 5.01 5.37 4.70
C PRO A 37 5.29 6.37 3.58
N LEU A 38 4.23 6.83 2.92
CA LEU A 38 4.34 7.76 1.80
C LEU A 38 5.27 8.89 2.24
N ARG A 39 6.46 8.97 1.63
CA ARG A 39 7.53 9.84 2.16
C ARG A 39 7.18 11.33 2.12
N GLN A 40 6.06 11.72 1.49
CA GLN A 40 5.53 13.09 1.41
C GLN A 40 6.61 14.15 1.16
N THR A 41 7.71 13.78 0.48
CA THR A 41 8.87 14.64 0.26
C THR A 41 8.55 15.81 -0.67
N TRP A 42 7.47 15.68 -1.44
CA TRP A 42 6.88 16.74 -2.25
C TRP A 42 6.07 17.75 -1.42
N ALA A 43 5.56 17.36 -0.24
CA ALA A 43 4.74 18.24 0.58
C ALA A 43 5.58 19.43 1.06
N GLY A 44 5.14 20.64 0.70
CA GLY A 44 5.89 21.85 1.00
C GLY A 44 7.07 22.16 0.07
N ALA A 45 7.38 21.33 -0.93
CA ALA A 45 8.48 21.60 -1.88
C ALA A 45 8.29 22.94 -2.64
N LEU A 46 7.04 23.31 -2.92
CA LEU A 46 6.67 24.58 -3.58
C LEU A 46 6.91 25.82 -2.72
N SER A 47 7.08 25.68 -1.40
CA SER A 47 7.31 26.83 -0.51
C SER A 47 8.57 27.62 -0.87
N ARG A 48 9.60 26.93 -1.36
CA ARG A 48 10.89 27.52 -1.80
C ARG A 48 10.74 28.41 -3.03
N HIS A 49 9.63 28.30 -3.74
CA HIS A 49 9.38 29.01 -4.99
C HIS A 49 8.28 30.07 -4.86
N ARG A 50 7.86 30.38 -3.63
CA ARG A 50 6.76 31.32 -3.36
C ARG A 50 7.03 32.73 -3.92
N ASP A 51 8.30 33.14 -3.92
CA ASP A 51 8.71 34.45 -4.44
C ASP A 51 9.05 34.42 -5.94
N THR A 52 9.11 33.21 -6.54
CA THR A 52 9.47 33.00 -7.95
C THR A 52 8.25 32.77 -8.82
N TYR A 53 7.18 32.19 -8.27
CA TYR A 53 5.98 31.87 -9.03
C TYR A 53 4.71 32.23 -8.27
N THR A 54 3.82 32.91 -8.98
CA THR A 54 2.43 33.08 -8.58
C THR A 54 1.62 31.82 -8.85
N ALA A 55 0.49 31.66 -8.14
CA ALA A 55 -0.43 30.54 -8.37
C ALA A 55 -0.91 30.45 -9.83
N LEU A 56 -1.09 31.60 -10.49
CA LEU A 56 -1.53 31.69 -11.88
C LEU A 56 -0.46 31.18 -12.86
N GLU A 57 0.81 31.47 -12.62
CA GLU A 57 1.91 30.99 -13.47
C GLU A 57 2.10 29.48 -13.35
N LEU A 58 1.97 28.93 -12.14
CA LEU A 58 1.98 27.48 -11.92
C LEU A 58 0.83 26.78 -12.63
N GLN A 59 -0.37 27.38 -12.61
CA GLN A 59 -1.53 26.85 -13.35
C GLN A 59 -1.28 26.83 -14.86
N LYS A 60 -0.75 27.92 -15.44
CA LYS A 60 -0.41 27.98 -16.87
C LYS A 60 0.64 26.94 -17.25
N LYS A 61 1.70 26.77 -16.43
CA LYS A 61 2.71 25.71 -16.63
C LYS A 61 2.11 24.31 -16.55
N SER A 62 1.27 24.06 -15.56
CA SER A 62 0.55 22.78 -15.42
C SER A 62 -0.28 22.41 -16.64
N LEU A 63 -0.91 23.38 -17.30
CA LEU A 63 -1.68 23.11 -18.51
C LEU A 63 -0.75 22.68 -19.66
N SER A 64 0.38 23.37 -19.85
CA SER A 64 1.35 23.03 -20.89
C SER A 64 1.95 21.63 -20.76
N TRP A 65 2.09 21.10 -19.54
CA TRP A 65 2.60 19.74 -19.31
C TRP A 65 1.58 18.63 -19.63
N ARG A 66 0.28 18.96 -19.70
CA ARG A 66 -0.78 17.99 -20.02
C ARG A 66 -1.08 17.90 -21.51
N THR A 67 -0.75 18.96 -22.25
CA THR A 67 -0.92 19.06 -23.70
C THR A 67 0.38 18.89 -24.48
N GLY A 68 1.49 18.57 -23.78
CA GLY A 68 2.78 18.21 -24.37
C GLY A 68 2.96 16.71 -24.50
#